data_AF-A0A830B3Y8-F1
#
_entry.id   AF-A0A830B3Y8-F1
#
_cell.length_a   1.000
_cell.length_b   1.000
_cell.length_c   1.000
_cell.angle_alpha   90.00
_cell.angle_beta   90.00
_cell.angle_gamma   90.00
#
_symmetry.space_group_name_H-M   'P 1'
#
loop_
_entity.id
_entity.type
_entity.pdbx_description
1 polymer ?
#
loop_
_entity_poly.entity_id
_entity_poly.type
_entity_poly.pdbx_seq_one_letter_code
_entity_poly.pdbx_strand_id
1 'polypeptide(L)'
;MKNCSATISELSTQKGLRRREARAIKECIGDLKDAVGELKQTAAAMGHLRDGDREFQWANEKTYGSAAITDADTCLDEVLEQKVNPVVKKKIRSCVGRVEKLMSNALA
;
A
#
# COMPACT_ATOMS: atom_id res chain seq x y z
N MET A 1 -5.69 14.94 -8.17
CA MET A 1 -5.00 14.40 -6.97
C MET A 1 -4.08 13.27 -7.42
N LYS A 2 -2.81 13.27 -7.02
CA LYS A 2 -1.90 12.14 -7.32
C LYS A 2 -2.22 10.97 -6.39
N ASN A 3 -2.22 9.74 -6.91
CA ASN A 3 -2.30 8.54 -6.08
C ASN A 3 -0.95 8.30 -5.36
N CYS A 4 -0.92 7.40 -4.38
CA CYS A 4 0.26 7.19 -3.55
C CYS A 4 1.45 6.67 -4.37
N SER A 5 1.22 5.73 -5.29
CA SER A 5 2.24 5.22 -6.21
C SER A 5 2.91 6.32 -7.06
N ALA A 6 2.13 7.25 -7.62
CA ALA A 6 2.67 8.39 -8.38
C ALA A 6 3.48 9.34 -7.48
N THR A 7 3.02 9.56 -6.24
CA THR A 7 3.74 10.40 -5.27
C THR A 7 5.10 9.79 -4.94
N ILE A 8 5.15 8.49 -4.69
CA ILE A 8 6.38 7.79 -4.30
C ILE A 8 7.34 7.63 -5.48
N SER A 9 6.80 7.36 -6.67
CA SER A 9 7.58 7.33 -7.91
C SER A 9 8.28 8.66 -8.16
N GLU A 10 7.60 9.80 -7.96
CA GLU A 10 8.22 11.12 -8.08
C GLU A 10 9.32 11.33 -7.04
N LEU A 11 9.08 10.93 -5.79
CA LEU A 11 10.07 11.02 -4.73
C LEU A 11 11.33 10.19 -5.06
N SER A 12 11.18 9.02 -5.69
CA SER A 12 12.29 8.16 -6.11
C SER A 12 13.24 8.80 -7.14
N THR A 13 12.76 9.81 -7.87
CA THR A 13 13.52 10.51 -8.92
C THR A 13 14.15 11.83 -8.44
N GLN A 14 13.94 12.22 -7.17
CA GLN A 14 14.52 13.45 -6.65
C GLN A 14 16.06 13.39 -6.61
N LYS A 15 16.70 14.44 -7.12
CA LYS A 15 18.14 14.63 -6.99
C LYS A 15 18.52 14.75 -5.51
N GLY A 16 19.65 14.15 -5.13
CA GLY A 16 20.19 14.23 -3.77
C GLY A 16 19.81 13.06 -2.85
N LEU A 17 19.07 12.05 -3.35
CA LEU A 17 18.84 10.82 -2.60
C LEU A 17 20.13 10.00 -2.45
N ARG A 18 20.40 9.57 -1.22
CA ARG A 18 21.42 8.57 -0.92
C ARG A 18 20.97 7.21 -1.47
N ARG A 19 21.93 6.34 -1.80
CA ARG A 19 21.65 4.98 -2.30
C ARG A 19 20.69 4.19 -1.42
N ARG A 20 20.81 4.31 -0.09
CA ARG A 20 19.93 3.64 0.87
C ARG A 20 18.49 4.19 0.85
N GLU A 21 18.33 5.50 0.71
CA GLU A 21 17.01 6.13 0.60
C GLU A 21 16.33 5.71 -0.72
N ALA A 22 17.08 5.71 -1.83
CA ALA A 22 16.57 5.26 -3.13
C ALA A 22 16.16 3.77 -3.12
N ARG A 23 16.90 2.92 -2.38
CA ARG A 23 16.56 1.51 -2.20
C ARG A 23 15.26 1.34 -1.41
N ALA A 24 15.14 1.96 -0.23
CA ALA A 24 13.93 1.88 0.59
C ALA A 24 12.69 2.44 -0.13
N ILE A 25 12.85 3.51 -0.92
CA ILE A 25 11.74 4.03 -1.75
C ILE A 25 11.34 3.00 -2.83
N LYS A 26 12.30 2.28 -3.41
CA LYS A 26 12.02 1.26 -4.42
C LYS A 26 11.33 0.03 -3.83
N GLU A 27 11.74 -0.40 -2.63
CA GLU A 27 11.14 -1.52 -1.90
C GLU A 27 9.69 -1.18 -1.52
N CYS A 28 9.44 -0.02 -0.92
CA CYS A 28 8.08 0.48 -0.68
C CYS A 28 7.21 0.62 -1.96
N ILE A 29 7.79 0.94 -3.13
CA ILE A 29 7.03 0.90 -4.42
C ILE A 29 6.61 -0.53 -4.76
N GLY A 30 7.42 -1.53 -4.42
CA GLY A 30 7.11 -2.95 -4.52
C GLY A 30 5.90 -3.30 -3.66
N ASP A 31 5.97 -3.05 -2.35
CA ASP A 31 4.88 -3.39 -1.42
C ASP A 31 3.57 -2.71 -1.82
N LEU A 32 3.61 -1.44 -2.25
CA LEU A 32 2.40 -0.76 -2.72
C LEU A 32 1.85 -1.30 -4.05
N LYS A 33 2.65 -1.99 -4.87
CA LYS A 33 2.13 -2.70 -6.04
C LYS A 33 1.46 -4.01 -5.62
N ASP A 34 2.04 -4.70 -4.65
CA ASP A 34 1.49 -5.94 -4.11
C ASP A 34 0.14 -5.66 -3.41
N ALA A 35 0.08 -4.63 -2.56
CA ALA A 35 -1.16 -4.12 -1.97
C ALA A 35 -2.23 -3.76 -3.03
N VAL A 36 -1.85 -3.20 -4.18
CA VAL A 36 -2.79 -2.94 -5.29
C VAL A 36 -3.26 -4.22 -5.96
N GLY A 37 -2.40 -5.23 -6.08
CA GLY A 37 -2.77 -6.56 -6.55
C GLY A 37 -3.80 -7.22 -5.65
N GLU A 38 -3.55 -7.19 -4.35
CA GLU A 38 -4.41 -7.76 -3.32
C GLU A 38 -5.74 -7.01 -3.23
N LEU A 39 -5.75 -5.68 -3.33
CA LEU A 39 -6.98 -4.90 -3.44
C LEU A 39 -7.86 -5.30 -4.63
N LYS A 40 -7.26 -5.68 -5.76
CA LYS A 40 -8.02 -6.19 -6.91
C LYS A 40 -8.62 -7.56 -6.60
N GLN A 41 -7.91 -8.40 -5.85
CA GLN A 41 -8.43 -9.70 -5.40
C GLN A 41 -9.57 -9.51 -4.39
N THR A 42 -9.44 -8.57 -3.44
CA THR A 42 -10.52 -8.16 -2.53
C THR A 42 -11.75 -7.73 -3.33
N ALA A 43 -11.60 -6.83 -4.29
CA ALA A 43 -12.72 -6.36 -5.11
C ALA A 43 -13.37 -7.46 -5.95
N ALA A 44 -12.57 -8.40 -6.47
CA ALA A 44 -13.09 -9.57 -7.18
C ALA A 44 -13.93 -10.45 -6.25
N ALA A 45 -13.43 -10.77 -5.06
CA ALA A 45 -14.14 -11.56 -4.07
C ALA A 45 -15.47 -10.91 -3.64
N MET A 46 -15.47 -9.59 -3.43
CA MET A 46 -16.71 -8.82 -3.16
C MET A 46 -17.74 -8.95 -4.29
N GLY A 47 -17.29 -9.01 -5.55
CA GLY A 47 -18.14 -9.20 -6.72
C GLY A 47 -18.87 -10.55 -6.75
N HIS A 48 -18.34 -11.55 -6.06
CA HIS A 48 -18.87 -12.92 -5.98
C HIS A 48 -19.70 -13.19 -4.72
N LEU A 49 -19.99 -12.18 -3.89
CA LEU A 49 -20.78 -12.36 -2.65
C LEU A 49 -22.25 -12.77 -2.87
N ARG A 50 -22.72 -12.83 -4.13
CA ARG A 50 -24.06 -13.29 -4.50
C ARG A 50 -24.08 -14.75 -4.97
N ASP A 51 -22.91 -15.36 -5.09
CA ASP A 51 -22.75 -16.73 -5.56
C ASP A 51 -23.01 -17.73 -4.41
N GLY A 52 -23.10 -19.01 -4.74
CA GLY A 52 -23.41 -20.07 -3.77
C GLY A 52 -22.32 -20.31 -2.72
N ASP A 53 -21.14 -19.72 -2.88
CA ASP A 53 -19.95 -19.84 -2.04
C ASP A 53 -19.62 -18.53 -1.29
N ARG A 54 -20.62 -17.69 -1.03
CA ARG A 54 -20.48 -16.38 -0.38
C ARG A 54 -19.56 -16.36 0.84
N GLU A 55 -19.66 -17.34 1.74
CA GLU A 55 -18.83 -17.41 2.95
C GLU A 55 -17.34 -17.54 2.61
N PHE A 56 -17.01 -18.30 1.57
CA PHE A 56 -15.64 -18.44 1.08
C PHE A 56 -15.15 -17.14 0.45
N GLN A 57 -16.00 -16.47 -0.33
CA GLN A 57 -15.66 -15.18 -0.95
C GLN A 57 -15.45 -14.08 0.11
N TRP A 58 -16.27 -14.06 1.15
CA TRP A 58 -16.10 -13.15 2.30
C TRP A 58 -14.80 -13.42 3.07
N ALA A 59 -14.41 -14.69 3.23
CA ALA A 59 -13.13 -15.03 3.85
C ALA A 59 -11.94 -14.55 2.99
N ASN A 60 -12.01 -14.78 1.67
CA ASN A 60 -11.01 -14.31 0.72
C ASN A 60 -10.87 -12.78 0.73
N GLU A 61 -11.99 -12.05 0.69
CA GLU A 61 -12.02 -10.59 0.79
C GLU A 61 -11.20 -10.09 1.99
N LYS A 62 -11.45 -10.67 3.17
CA LYS A 62 -10.75 -10.30 4.42
C LYS A 62 -9.27 -10.64 4.38
N THR A 63 -8.90 -11.80 3.84
CA THR A 63 -7.50 -12.21 3.72
C THR A 63 -6.74 -11.27 2.80
N TYR A 64 -7.24 -11.03 1.59
CA TYR A 64 -6.59 -10.12 0.63
C TYR A 64 -6.55 -8.68 1.15
N GLY A 65 -7.63 -8.22 1.77
CA GLY A 65 -7.65 -6.87 2.34
C GLY A 65 -6.66 -6.69 3.49
N SER A 66 -6.50 -7.71 4.34
CA SER A 66 -5.54 -7.68 5.45
C SER A 66 -4.09 -7.71 4.95
N ALA A 67 -3.81 -8.52 3.92
CA ALA A 67 -2.51 -8.55 3.27
C ALA A 67 -2.14 -7.17 2.68
N ALA A 68 -3.10 -6.51 2.02
CA ALA A 68 -2.87 -5.20 1.41
C ALA A 68 -2.55 -4.11 2.44
N ILE A 69 -3.14 -4.22 3.64
CA ILE A 69 -2.81 -3.35 4.77
C ILE A 69 -1.40 -3.65 5.30
N THR A 70 -1.02 -4.93 5.43
CA THR A 70 0.32 -5.32 5.86
C THR A 70 1.40 -4.83 4.89
N ASP A 71 1.17 -4.92 3.58
CA ASP A 71 2.10 -4.42 2.57
C ASP A 71 2.23 -2.89 2.63
N ALA A 72 1.11 -2.18 2.82
CA ALA A 72 1.12 -0.74 3.02
C ALA A 72 1.93 -0.33 4.27
N ASP A 73 1.74 -1.01 5.40
CA ASP A 73 2.46 -0.76 6.65
C ASP A 73 3.96 -1.09 6.52
N THR A 74 4.30 -2.17 5.80
CA THR A 74 5.68 -2.55 5.50
C THR A 74 6.41 -1.45 4.72
N CYS A 75 5.78 -0.89 3.67
CA CYS A 75 6.35 0.27 2.94
C CYS A 75 6.64 1.44 3.89
N LEU A 76 5.78 1.69 4.89
CA LEU A 76 6.04 2.72 5.88
C LEU A 76 7.26 2.39 6.70
N ASP A 77 7.32 1.21 7.29
CA ASP A 77 8.44 0.80 8.15
C ASP A 77 9.78 0.88 7.42
N GLU A 78 9.86 0.37 6.19
CA GLU A 78 11.07 0.45 5.35
C GLU A 78 11.58 1.88 5.16
N VAL A 79 10.66 2.84 4.99
CA VAL A 79 11.00 4.26 4.81
C VAL A 79 11.24 4.94 6.16
N LEU A 80 10.51 4.57 7.21
CA LEU A 80 10.59 5.20 8.52
C LEU A 80 11.88 4.79 9.26
N GLU A 81 12.39 3.57 9.06
CA GLU A 81 13.62 3.08 9.65
C GLU A 81 14.88 3.72 9.05
N GLN A 82 14.79 4.24 7.82
CA GLN A 82 15.91 4.92 7.18
C GLN A 82 16.02 6.39 7.64
N LYS A 83 17.25 6.91 7.63
CA LYS A 83 17.53 8.36 7.76
C LYS A 83 17.16 9.08 6.46
N VAL A 84 15.88 9.05 6.09
CA VAL A 84 15.32 9.71 4.91
C VAL A 84 15.05 11.17 5.22
N ASN A 85 15.14 12.03 4.19
CA ASN A 85 14.63 13.40 4.26
C ASN A 85 13.23 13.45 4.94
N PRO A 86 13.05 14.24 6.01
CA PRO A 86 11.78 14.32 6.74
C PRO A 86 10.56 14.69 5.88
N VAL A 87 10.75 15.49 4.83
CA VAL A 87 9.69 15.88 3.89
C VAL A 87 9.24 14.68 3.05
N VAL A 88 10.18 13.86 2.59
CA VAL A 88 9.90 12.61 1.85
C VAL A 88 9.13 11.68 2.77
N LYS A 89 9.64 11.44 3.98
CA LYS A 89 9.02 10.59 5.01
C LYS A 89 7.57 11.03 5.33
N LYS A 90 7.33 12.33 5.49
CA LYS A 90 5.98 12.88 5.74
C LYS A 90 5.02 12.65 4.57
N LYS A 91 5.49 12.81 3.32
CA LYS A 91 4.66 12.58 2.12
C LYS A 91 4.27 11.12 1.96
N ILE A 92 5.21 10.20 2.18
CA ILE A 92 4.96 8.76 2.13
C ILE A 92 3.95 8.38 3.22
N ARG A 93 4.20 8.78 4.48
CA ARG A 93 3.27 8.56 5.61
C ARG A 93 1.86 9.05 5.33
N SER A 94 1.73 10.26 4.76
CA SER A 94 0.43 10.82 4.44
C SER A 94 -0.32 10.07 3.36
N CYS A 95 0.37 9.56 2.32
CA CYS A 95 -0.32 8.90 1.22
C CYS A 95 -0.66 7.45 1.54
N VAL A 96 0.23 6.72 2.22
CA VAL A 96 0.05 5.32 2.59
C VAL A 96 -0.97 5.20 3.73
N GLY A 97 -0.91 6.03 4.77
CA GLY A 97 -1.92 6.02 5.83
C GLY A 97 -3.34 6.35 5.33
N ARG A 98 -3.47 7.09 4.22
CA ARG A 98 -4.77 7.29 3.55
C ARG A 98 -5.23 6.01 2.84
N VAL A 99 -4.31 5.26 2.25
CA VAL A 99 -4.59 3.98 1.59
C VAL A 99 -5.04 2.95 2.63
N GLU A 100 -4.31 2.78 3.74
CA GLU A 100 -4.68 1.92 4.87
C GLU A 100 -6.07 2.27 5.42
N LYS A 101 -6.35 3.56 5.65
CA LYS A 101 -7.66 3.98 6.17
C LYS A 101 -8.80 3.65 5.21
N LEU A 102 -8.60 3.82 3.91
CA LEU A 102 -9.61 3.47 2.92
C LEU A 102 -9.85 1.96 2.88
N MET A 103 -8.80 1.15 2.99
CA MET A 103 -8.92 -0.32 3.07
C MET A 103 -9.60 -0.77 4.35
N SER A 104 -9.18 -0.25 5.50
CA SER A 104 -9.79 -0.58 6.78
C SER A 104 -11.28 -0.23 6.81
N ASN A 105 -11.67 0.89 6.20
CA ASN A 105 -13.08 1.25 6.04
C ASN A 105 -13.85 0.31 5.10
N ALA A 106 -13.19 -0.27 4.10
CA ALA A 106 -13.80 -1.21 3.18
C ALA A 106 -14.00 -2.60 3.79
N LEU A 107 -13.13 -3.00 4.73
CA LEU A 107 -13.17 -4.29 5.42
C LEU A 107 -14.02 -4.30 6.70
N ALA A 108 -14.52 -3.14 7.13
CA ALA A 108 -15.35 -2.97 8.33
C ALA A 108 -16.84 -3.21 8.03
#